data_AF-A0A4Y7RA92-F1
#
_entry.id   AF-A0A4Y7RA92-F1
#
_cell.length_a   1.000
_cell.length_b   1.000
_cell.length_c   1.000
_cell.angle_alpha   90.00
_cell.angle_beta   90.00
_cell.angle_gamma   90.00
#
_symmetry.space_group_name_H-M   'P 1'
#
loop_
_entity.id
_entity.type
_entity.pdbx_description
1 polymer ?
#
loop_
_entity_poly.entity_id
_entity_poly.type
_entity_poly.pdbx_seq_one_letter_code
_entity_poly.pdbx_strand_id
1 'polypeptide(L)'
;MSNEKTTAGQAPEQEAAPILPIKLDVSVRPIEPKGNLVGFASLKINDSFVIDDFKVLQSDKGIFVGMPSKPDKNSKTGYRDTARPITKEFRAELTEAVTAAYRAEVEKLQARAAAVTTPEKQSIPKQLAEGAKQAAKENAARPAPAKTSKTKNAER
;
A
#
# COMPACT_ATOMS: atom_id res chain seq x y z
N MET A 1 14.75 -15.68 -74.86
CA MET A 1 14.20 -14.40 -74.38
C MET A 1 14.54 -14.28 -72.91
N SER A 2 15.11 -13.14 -72.55
CA SER A 2 15.92 -12.92 -71.36
C SER A 2 15.10 -12.74 -70.09
N ASN A 3 15.67 -13.18 -68.97
CA ASN A 3 15.24 -12.91 -67.60
C ASN A 3 15.03 -11.40 -67.36
N GLU A 4 13.89 -11.05 -66.75
CA GLU A 4 13.76 -9.80 -66.00
C GLU A 4 13.96 -10.05 -64.51
N LYS A 5 14.97 -9.34 -64.02
CA LYS A 5 15.46 -9.23 -62.67
C LYS A 5 14.97 -7.87 -62.17
N THR A 6 14.22 -7.81 -61.08
CA THR A 6 14.01 -6.59 -60.26
C THR A 6 13.64 -7.07 -58.86
N THR A 7 14.64 -7.33 -58.02
CA THR A 7 15.30 -6.39 -57.09
C THR A 7 14.48 -6.16 -55.83
N ALA A 8 15.07 -6.66 -54.75
CA ALA A 8 14.70 -6.48 -53.34
C ALA A 8 14.35 -5.04 -52.99
N GLY A 9 13.18 -4.85 -52.39
CA GLY A 9 12.91 -3.70 -51.52
C GLY A 9 13.34 -4.06 -50.11
N GLN A 10 14.53 -3.62 -49.72
CA GLN A 10 14.99 -3.59 -48.33
C GLN A 10 13.98 -2.78 -47.50
N ALA A 11 13.42 -3.41 -46.48
CA ALA A 11 12.85 -2.67 -45.36
C ALA A 11 13.96 -1.76 -44.79
N PRO A 12 13.68 -0.49 -44.45
CA PRO A 12 14.67 0.31 -43.75
C PRO A 12 14.91 -0.37 -42.40
N GLU A 13 16.09 -0.96 -42.24
CA GLU A 13 16.69 -1.28 -40.96
C GLU A 13 16.64 -0.01 -40.13
N GLN A 14 15.69 0.00 -39.20
CA GLN A 14 15.57 1.05 -38.22
C GLN A 14 16.78 0.91 -37.30
N GLU A 15 17.75 1.79 -37.56
CA GLU A 15 19.00 1.98 -36.81
C GLU A 15 18.74 1.79 -35.31
N ALA A 16 19.24 0.67 -34.78
CA ALA A 16 19.14 0.32 -33.38
C ALA A 16 20.05 1.25 -32.58
N ALA A 17 19.55 2.46 -32.31
CA ALA A 17 20.06 3.27 -31.21
C ALA A 17 20.08 2.39 -29.95
N PRO A 18 21.13 2.46 -29.12
CA PRO A 18 21.21 1.66 -27.91
C PRO A 18 19.95 1.93 -27.08
N ILE A 19 19.15 0.88 -26.87
CA ILE A 19 17.94 0.94 -26.06
C ILE A 19 18.43 1.16 -24.63
N LEU A 20 18.59 2.41 -24.23
CA LEU A 20 18.92 2.75 -22.86
C LEU A 20 17.83 2.13 -21.97
N PRO A 21 18.18 1.39 -20.90
CA PRO A 21 17.18 0.75 -20.07
C PRO A 21 16.25 1.82 -19.50
N ILE A 22 14.98 1.76 -19.89
CA ILE A 22 13.98 2.72 -19.42
C ILE A 22 13.77 2.44 -17.93
N LYS A 23 14.18 3.37 -17.09
CA LYS A 23 13.95 3.25 -15.65
C LYS A 23 12.47 3.52 -15.38
N LEU A 24 11.76 2.47 -14.98
CA LEU A 24 10.35 2.51 -14.65
C LEU A 24 10.19 2.51 -13.13
N ASP A 25 9.67 3.60 -12.57
CA ASP A 25 9.30 3.67 -11.17
C ASP A 25 7.78 3.75 -11.05
N VAL A 26 7.20 2.90 -10.21
CA VAL A 26 5.77 2.79 -10.02
C VAL A 26 5.42 3.09 -8.58
N SER A 27 4.64 4.15 -8.38
CA SER A 27 4.09 4.51 -7.09
C SER A 27 2.62 4.13 -7.04
N VAL A 28 2.24 3.33 -6.04
CA VAL A 28 0.85 2.87 -5.89
C VAL A 28 0.24 3.47 -4.64
N ARG A 29 -0.95 4.04 -4.80
CA ARG A 29 -1.79 4.56 -3.74
C ARG A 29 -3.02 3.66 -3.58
N PRO A 30 -2.98 2.68 -2.67
CA PRO A 30 -4.16 1.89 -2.34
C PRO A 30 -5.27 2.79 -1.77
N ILE A 31 -6.51 2.48 -2.11
CA ILE A 31 -7.69 3.14 -1.58
C ILE A 31 -8.62 2.10 -0.96
N GLU A 32 -9.66 2.56 -0.26
CA GLU A 32 -10.73 1.66 0.15
C GLU A 32 -11.39 1.06 -1.11
N PRO A 33 -11.48 -0.28 -1.21
CA PRO A 33 -11.97 -0.93 -2.42
C PRO A 33 -13.41 -0.51 -2.71
N LYS A 34 -13.60 0.16 -3.85
CA LYS A 34 -14.90 0.64 -4.32
C LYS A 34 -15.33 -0.19 -5.52
N GLY A 35 -16.03 -1.29 -5.25
CA GLY A 35 -16.36 -2.29 -6.26
C GLY A 35 -15.09 -2.91 -6.81
N ASN A 36 -14.83 -2.71 -8.11
CA ASN A 36 -13.65 -3.27 -8.76
C ASN A 36 -12.40 -2.40 -8.62
N LEU A 37 -12.51 -1.13 -8.18
CA LEU A 37 -11.37 -0.23 -8.06
C LEU A 37 -10.75 -0.34 -6.67
N VAL A 38 -9.47 -0.70 -6.60
CA VAL A 38 -8.74 -0.94 -5.33
C VAL A 38 -7.60 0.03 -5.09
N GLY A 39 -7.20 0.79 -6.11
CA GLY A 39 -6.09 1.72 -5.99
C GLY A 39 -5.94 2.63 -7.20
N PHE A 40 -5.08 3.63 -7.04
CA PHE A 40 -4.52 4.39 -8.14
C PHE A 40 -3.01 4.17 -8.19
N ALA A 41 -2.44 4.16 -9.38
CA ALA A 41 -1.00 4.11 -9.57
C ALA A 41 -0.54 5.29 -10.43
N SER A 42 0.70 5.71 -10.19
CA SER A 42 1.41 6.72 -10.96
C SER A 42 2.68 6.08 -11.49
N LEU A 43 2.92 6.29 -12.78
CA LEU A 43 4.08 5.76 -13.48
C LEU A 43 5.08 6.89 -13.73
N LYS A 44 6.33 6.68 -13.31
CA LYS A 44 7.44 7.59 -13.59
C LYS A 44 8.42 6.91 -14.54
N ILE A 45 8.67 7.54 -15.68
CA ILE A 45 9.52 7.06 -16.76
C ILE A 45 10.80 7.90 -16.77
N ASN A 46 11.95 7.25 -16.62
CA ASN A 46 13.29 7.86 -16.66
C ASN A 46 13.45 9.08 -15.74
N ASP A 47 12.74 9.09 -14.61
CA ASP A 47 12.67 10.23 -13.68
C ASP A 47 12.23 11.57 -14.33
N SER A 48 11.82 11.56 -15.60
CA SER A 48 11.64 12.73 -16.46
C SER A 48 10.18 12.94 -16.85
N PHE A 49 9.38 11.87 -16.83
CA PHE A 49 7.97 11.91 -17.20
C PHE A 49 7.13 11.18 -16.18
N VAL A 50 6.01 11.77 -15.77
CA VAL A 50 5.03 11.15 -14.89
C VAL A 50 3.70 11.03 -15.61
N ILE A 51 3.08 9.87 -15.46
CA ILE A 51 1.72 9.61 -15.91
C ILE A 51 0.93 9.19 -14.68
N ASP A 52 -0.01 10.03 -14.28
CA ASP A 52 -0.94 9.77 -13.20
C ASP A 52 -2.21 9.09 -13.70
N ASP A 53 -3.08 8.71 -12.75
CA ASP A 53 -4.42 8.16 -12.97
C ASP A 53 -4.48 6.73 -13.54
N PHE A 54 -3.44 5.91 -13.37
CA PHE A 54 -3.63 4.47 -13.59
C PHE A 54 -4.57 3.91 -12.55
N LYS A 55 -5.59 3.18 -12.98
CA LYS A 55 -6.56 2.56 -12.09
C LYS A 55 -6.09 1.15 -11.78
N VAL A 56 -5.93 0.80 -10.52
CA VAL A 56 -5.69 -0.58 -10.11
C VAL A 56 -7.05 -1.20 -9.82
N LEU A 57 -7.45 -2.16 -10.64
CA LEU A 57 -8.71 -2.88 -10.49
C LEU A 57 -8.47 -4.31 -10.02
N GLN A 58 -9.36 -4.82 -9.18
CA GLN A 58 -9.39 -6.22 -8.78
C GLN A 58 -10.62 -6.89 -9.38
N SER A 59 -10.43 -8.08 -9.94
CA SER A 59 -11.49 -8.94 -10.45
C SER A 59 -11.21 -10.39 -10.03
N ASP A 60 -12.15 -11.30 -10.29
CA ASP A 60 -12.01 -12.72 -9.92
C ASP A 60 -10.78 -13.39 -10.55
N LYS A 61 -10.35 -12.87 -11.71
CA LYS A 61 -9.18 -13.35 -12.45
C LYS A 61 -7.85 -12.72 -11.99
N GLY A 62 -7.88 -11.84 -11.00
CA GLY A 62 -6.70 -11.16 -10.46
C GLY A 62 -6.75 -9.64 -10.57
N ILE A 63 -5.59 -9.02 -10.37
CA ILE A 63 -5.41 -7.56 -10.40
C ILE A 63 -5.11 -7.12 -11.83
N PHE A 64 -5.78 -6.07 -12.28
CA PHE A 64 -5.65 -5.47 -13.60
C PHE A 64 -5.35 -3.99 -13.51
N VAL A 65 -4.56 -3.49 -14.46
CA VAL A 65 -4.26 -2.06 -14.58
C VAL A 65 -5.13 -1.45 -15.67
N GLY A 66 -6.03 -0.56 -15.26
CA GLY A 66 -6.77 0.33 -16.14
C GLY A 66 -5.89 1.50 -16.57
N MET A 67 -5.87 1.76 -17.87
CA MET A 67 -5.15 2.90 -18.43
C MET A 67 -5.75 4.22 -17.92
N PRO A 68 -4.93 5.28 -17.80
CA PRO A 68 -5.42 6.58 -17.39
C PRO A 68 -6.37 7.13 -18.45
N SER A 69 -7.54 7.57 -18.02
CA SER A 69 -8.61 8.02 -18.90
C SER A 69 -9.27 9.28 -18.39
N LYS A 70 -9.59 10.18 -19.31
CA LYS A 70 -10.23 11.47 -19.02
C LYS A 70 -11.60 11.52 -19.69
N PRO A 71 -12.61 12.13 -19.05
CA PRO A 71 -13.92 12.30 -19.67
C PRO A 71 -13.77 13.21 -20.88
N ASP A 72 -14.33 12.76 -22.01
CA ASP A 72 -14.31 13.47 -23.27
C ASP A 72 -15.71 13.44 -23.86
N LYS A 73 -16.36 14.62 -23.89
CA LYS A 73 -17.72 14.79 -24.42
C LYS A 73 -17.81 14.51 -25.92
N ASN A 74 -16.68 14.56 -26.63
CA ASN A 74 -16.62 14.32 -28.07
C ASN A 74 -16.35 12.84 -28.42
N SER A 75 -16.00 12.01 -27.42
CA SER A 75 -15.78 10.58 -27.61
C SER A 75 -17.12 9.84 -27.60
N LYS A 76 -17.29 8.87 -28.50
CA LYS A 76 -18.49 8.03 -28.60
C LYS A 76 -18.80 7.28 -27.29
N THR A 77 -17.79 7.03 -26.46
CA THR A 77 -17.91 6.36 -25.16
C THR A 77 -17.90 7.33 -23.98
N GLY A 78 -17.77 8.65 -24.22
CA GLY A 78 -17.65 9.66 -23.18
C GLY A 78 -16.28 9.72 -22.48
N TYR A 79 -15.34 8.85 -22.84
CA TYR A 79 -13.99 8.79 -22.26
C TYR A 79 -12.92 8.60 -23.34
N ARG A 80 -11.72 9.10 -23.05
CA ARG A 80 -10.53 8.88 -23.86
C ARG A 80 -9.32 8.59 -22.97
N ASP A 81 -8.60 7.51 -23.28
CA ASP A 81 -7.36 7.20 -22.58
C ASP A 81 -6.30 8.24 -22.94
N THR A 82 -5.62 8.75 -21.92
CA THR A 82 -4.59 9.78 -22.06
C THR A 82 -3.23 9.17 -22.40
N ALA A 83 -2.94 7.97 -21.90
CA ALA A 83 -1.72 7.24 -22.19
C ALA A 83 -2.03 5.77 -22.47
N ARG A 84 -1.40 5.23 -23.51
CA ARG A 84 -1.50 3.82 -23.89
C ARG A 84 -0.13 3.31 -24.28
N PRO A 85 0.29 2.12 -23.79
CA PRO A 85 1.51 1.48 -24.24
C PRO A 85 1.36 1.07 -25.71
N ILE A 86 2.40 1.30 -26.51
CA ILE A 86 2.42 0.97 -27.94
C ILE A 86 2.79 -0.51 -28.13
N THR A 87 3.78 -0.99 -27.38
CA THR A 87 4.27 -2.37 -27.49
C THR A 87 3.62 -3.28 -26.44
N LYS A 88 3.44 -4.55 -26.81
CA LYS A 88 2.88 -5.57 -25.91
C LYS A 88 3.84 -5.87 -24.75
N GLU A 89 5.14 -5.82 -25.00
CA GLU A 89 6.20 -6.05 -24.02
C GLU A 89 6.14 -5.03 -22.90
N PHE A 90 6.14 -3.73 -23.24
CA PHE A 90 6.04 -2.67 -22.25
C PHE A 90 4.71 -2.70 -21.48
N ARG A 91 3.62 -3.11 -22.13
CA ARG A 91 2.34 -3.31 -21.45
C ARG A 91 2.43 -4.40 -20.38
N ALA A 92 3.11 -5.52 -20.68
CA ALA A 92 3.28 -6.60 -19.73
C ALA A 92 4.16 -6.16 -18.56
N GLU A 93 5.31 -5.54 -18.85
CA GLU A 93 6.25 -5.01 -17.85
C GLU A 93 5.58 -3.98 -16.92
N LEU A 94 4.81 -3.04 -17.50
CA LEU A 94 4.03 -2.08 -16.72
C LEU A 94 3.01 -2.76 -15.80
N THR A 95 2.29 -3.75 -16.33
CA THR A 95 1.26 -4.47 -15.56
C THR A 95 1.89 -5.23 -14.41
N GLU A 96 3.03 -5.87 -14.65
CA GLU A 96 3.79 -6.60 -13.64
C GLU A 96 4.34 -5.65 -12.56
N ALA A 97 4.98 -4.55 -12.97
CA ALA A 97 5.53 -3.56 -12.06
C ALA A 97 4.45 -2.93 -11.14
N VAL A 98 3.30 -2.56 -11.70
CA VAL A 98 2.16 -2.05 -10.92
C VAL A 98 1.59 -3.10 -9.98
N THR A 99 1.46 -4.34 -10.44
CA THR A 99 0.94 -5.44 -9.61
C THR A 99 1.87 -5.74 -8.45
N ALA A 100 3.18 -5.76 -8.69
CA ALA A 100 4.20 -5.97 -7.67
C ALA A 100 4.21 -4.83 -6.64
N ALA A 101 4.20 -3.57 -7.10
CA ALA A 101 4.15 -2.40 -6.24
C ALA A 101 2.86 -2.36 -5.39
N TYR A 102 1.71 -2.71 -5.97
CA TYR A 102 0.45 -2.79 -5.23
C TYR A 102 0.49 -3.86 -4.14
N ARG A 103 0.97 -5.08 -4.45
CA ARG A 103 1.09 -6.16 -3.46
C ARG A 103 1.98 -5.75 -2.28
N ALA A 104 3.12 -5.14 -2.56
CA ALA A 104 4.04 -4.66 -1.52
C ALA A 104 3.39 -3.59 -0.64
N GLU A 105 2.61 -2.67 -1.22
CA GLU A 105 1.96 -1.62 -0.45
C GLU A 105 0.79 -2.14 0.38
N VAL A 106 0.02 -3.10 -0.14
CA VAL A 106 -1.04 -3.79 0.62
C VAL A 106 -0.44 -4.57 1.80
N GLU A 107 0.67 -5.28 1.62
CA GLU A 107 1.34 -6.00 2.69
C GLU A 107 1.82 -5.05 3.80
N LYS A 108 2.40 -3.90 3.44
CA LYS A 108 2.77 -2.86 4.40
C LYS A 108 1.56 -2.29 5.15
N LEU A 109 0.45 -2.05 4.45
CA LEU A 109 -0.78 -1.58 5.08
C LEU A 109 -1.34 -2.60 6.07
N GLN A 110 -1.32 -3.89 5.71
CA GLN A 110 -1.74 -4.97 6.60
C GLN A 110 -0.82 -5.07 7.82
N ALA A 111 0.50 -4.98 7.64
CA ALA A 111 1.46 -4.97 8.74
C ALA A 111 1.25 -3.77 9.69
N ARG A 112 0.95 -2.58 9.15
CA ARG A 112 0.60 -1.40 9.96
C ARG A 112 -0.73 -1.59 10.70
N ALA A 113 -1.75 -2.15 10.05
CA ALA A 113 -3.03 -2.44 10.70
C ALA A 113 -2.89 -3.48 11.85
N ALA A 114 -2.03 -4.49 11.67
CA ALA A 114 -1.69 -5.46 12.70
C ALA A 114 -0.89 -4.84 13.86
N ALA A 115 0.02 -3.91 13.56
CA ALA A 115 0.79 -3.20 14.58
C ALA A 115 -0.09 -2.25 15.43
N VAL A 116 -1.09 -1.59 14.81
CA VAL A 116 -2.01 -0.68 15.52
C VAL A 116 -3.01 -1.43 16.42
N THR A 117 -3.35 -2.68 16.11
CA THR A 117 -4.24 -3.50 16.96
C THR A 117 -3.54 -4.13 18.18
N THR A 118 -2.22 -3.99 18.32
CA THR A 118 -1.44 -4.69 19.35
C THR A 118 -0.94 -3.88 20.58
N PRO A 119 -1.05 -2.53 20.73
CA PRO A 119 -0.48 -1.88 21.92
C PRO A 119 -1.43 -1.75 23.12
N GLU A 120 -2.75 -1.90 23.00
CA GLU A 120 -3.67 -1.54 24.10
C GLU A 120 -3.94 -2.63 25.16
N LYS A 121 -3.64 -3.92 24.90
CA LYS A 121 -4.05 -4.99 25.85
C LYS A 121 -3.00 -5.47 26.85
N GLN A 122 -1.75 -5.01 26.80
CA GLN A 122 -0.68 -5.64 27.60
C GLN A 122 -0.04 -4.78 28.70
N SER A 123 -0.26 -3.47 28.75
CA SER A 123 0.47 -2.58 29.68
C SER A 123 -0.30 -2.21 30.96
N ILE A 124 -1.60 -1.91 30.88
CA ILE A 124 -2.34 -1.31 32.01
C ILE A 124 -2.90 -2.34 33.03
N PRO A 125 -3.60 -3.42 32.63
CA PRO A 125 -4.20 -4.33 33.62
C PRO A 125 -3.17 -5.21 34.36
N LYS A 126 -2.01 -5.45 33.74
CA LYS A 126 -0.95 -6.30 34.32
C LYS A 126 -0.16 -5.56 35.43
N GLN A 127 0.14 -4.28 35.21
CA GLN A 127 0.80 -3.42 36.20
C GLN A 127 -0.08 -3.15 37.42
N LEU A 128 -1.40 -2.99 37.22
CA LEU A 128 -2.34 -2.78 38.33
C LEU A 128 -2.51 -4.04 39.20
N ALA A 129 -2.49 -5.23 38.57
CA ALA A 129 -2.57 -6.51 39.29
C ALA A 129 -1.30 -6.83 40.09
N GLU A 130 -0.11 -6.47 39.58
CA GLU A 130 1.14 -6.61 40.34
C GLU A 130 1.25 -5.59 41.48
N GLY A 131 0.85 -4.33 41.26
CA GLY A 131 0.82 -3.31 42.31
C GLY A 131 -0.14 -3.66 43.46
N ALA A 132 -1.31 -4.23 43.16
CA ALA A 132 -2.26 -4.68 44.18
C ALA A 132 -1.72 -5.87 45.00
N LYS A 133 -0.98 -6.79 44.36
CA LYS A 133 -0.34 -7.93 45.06
C LYS A 133 0.83 -7.50 45.95
N GLN A 134 1.58 -6.46 45.56
CA GLN A 134 2.66 -5.90 46.36
C GLN A 134 2.12 -5.11 47.55
N ALA A 135 1.10 -4.27 47.35
CA ALA A 135 0.45 -3.52 48.42
C ALA A 135 -0.22 -4.42 49.47
N ALA A 136 -0.78 -5.57 49.06
CA ALA A 136 -1.34 -6.55 49.99
C ALA A 136 -0.26 -7.26 50.83
N LYS A 137 0.92 -7.53 50.24
CA LYS A 137 2.05 -8.11 50.98
C LYS A 137 2.68 -7.12 51.96
N GLU A 138 2.74 -5.84 51.60
CA GLU A 138 3.29 -4.79 52.48
C GLU A 138 2.34 -4.48 53.65
N ASN A 139 1.03 -4.47 53.43
CA ASN A 139 0.04 -4.29 54.51
C ASN A 139 -0.07 -5.50 55.46
N ALA A 140 0.28 -6.71 55.02
CA ALA A 140 0.29 -7.91 55.88
C ALA A 140 1.53 -8.00 56.80
N ALA A 141 2.57 -7.21 56.55
CA ALA A 141 3.82 -7.20 57.32
C ALA A 141 3.90 -6.07 58.37
N ARG A 142 2.87 -5.24 58.51
CA ARG A 142 2.81 -4.19 59.55
C ARG A 142 2.28 -4.78 60.86
N PRO A 143 3.01 -4.69 61.99
CA PRO A 143 2.52 -5.16 63.28
C PRO A 143 1.35 -4.27 63.74
N ALA A 144 0.33 -4.90 64.32
CA ALA A 144 -0.88 -4.22 64.79
C ALA A 144 -0.55 -3.08 65.77
N PRO A 145 -1.18 -1.90 65.66
CA PRO A 145 -1.04 -0.89 66.70
C PRO A 145 -1.67 -1.44 67.99
N ALA A 146 -0.86 -1.47 69.04
CA ALA A 146 -1.25 -1.91 70.36
C ALA A 146 -2.44 -1.08 70.87
N LYS A 147 -3.45 -1.77 71.42
CA LYS A 147 -4.57 -1.18 72.14
C LYS A 147 -4.04 -0.33 73.30
N THR A 148 -4.11 1.00 73.19
CA THR A 148 -4.02 1.88 74.35
C THR A 148 -5.43 2.15 74.87
N SER A 149 -5.80 1.42 75.91
CA SER A 149 -6.83 1.80 76.87
C SER A 149 -6.45 3.13 77.55
N LYS A 150 -7.37 4.10 77.57
CA LYS A 150 -7.44 5.22 78.54
C LYS A 150 -8.86 5.79 78.44
N THR A 151 -9.79 5.28 79.24
CA THR A 151 -10.22 5.83 80.54
C THR A 151 -11.08 7.07 80.38
N LYS A 152 -12.38 6.89 80.70
CA LYS A 152 -13.38 7.93 81.02
C LYS A 152 -12.75 9.05 81.85
N ASN A 153 -13.01 10.30 81.51
CA ASN A 153 -13.04 11.33 82.54
C ASN A 153 -14.35 12.11 82.46
N ALA A 154 -15.06 12.09 83.58
CA ALA A 154 -16.19 12.93 83.89
C ALA A 154 -15.69 14.31 84.33
N GLU A 155 -16.65 15.22 84.52
CA GLU A 155 -16.55 16.54 85.15
C GLU A 155 -16.28 17.72 84.20
N ARG A 156 -17.36 18.38 83.76
CA ARG A 156 -17.81 19.66 84.33
C ARG A 156 -19.23 19.99 83.89
#